data_AF-A0A2W6EE42-F1
#
_entry.id   AF-A0A2W6EE42-F1
#
_cell.length_a   1.000
_cell.length_b   1.000
_cell.length_c   1.000
_cell.angle_alpha   90.00
_cell.angle_beta   90.00
_cell.angle_gamma   90.00
#
_symmetry.space_group_name_H-M   'P 1'
#
loop_
_entity.id
_entity.type
_entity.pdbx_description
1 polymer ?
#
loop_
_entity_poly.entity_id
_entity_poly.type
_entity_poly.pdbx_seq_one_letter_code
_entity_poly.pdbx_strand_id
1 'polypeptide(L)'
;MSNTFCGFDIDRIESLRKELGSSSQAAGRMSSAVSGLVSRAAALQNSGPVLHAMQIEGLSLPTDADRAGLTSIAGDAPGMAAEIGRRRAHLIACQKLSVDGFQMDSDVVFADEPPPDEGKVKAALDQFRHSMGVGWGTNGDYGMRDIAAVLAGLNAGETDAVIKQLSDDELRKWNVAITLGEVASPFNGLNNAERMQMASFLAARLGSDSLSRLAHLVPSLEPAFNVDGSHDGVHYGAVTGDLFTDGVNARDISQGGVGDCWFLAGLLTVADKNPGFIQNHIRQNDNGTYTVTLFKDGKPVDVTVDNQFPMNGGDFAAAHSNAGWSSHQDLWVAIYEKAFAAFKGSYGATEGGFGDQALPVITGQDAGRMPADLMSLQMMQKMQQAGAVLTVGTGNNKFLGLFGGSEFVDHHKVVTEHEYAVKGFDNTTDPPTVILWNPWGDGGGAPQEVRLTESQFHDYADSVSMGKVPSG
;
A
#
# COMPACT_ATOMS: atom_id res chain seq x y z
N MET A 1 4.16 31.17 30.66
CA MET A 1 4.21 29.71 30.44
C MET A 1 4.60 29.53 29.00
N SER A 2 5.64 28.75 28.68
CA SER A 2 6.01 28.56 27.27
C SER A 2 4.84 27.86 26.55
N ASN A 3 4.39 28.44 25.44
CA ASN A 3 3.33 27.86 24.62
C ASN A 3 3.91 26.73 23.76
N THR A 4 4.34 25.66 24.45
CA THR A 4 5.05 24.53 23.86
C THR A 4 4.17 23.29 23.81
N PHE A 5 4.18 22.57 22.68
CA PHE A 5 3.48 21.30 22.49
C PHE A 5 4.34 20.34 21.67
N CYS A 6 4.53 19.10 22.15
CA CYS A 6 5.43 18.10 21.55
C CYS A 6 6.84 18.63 21.19
N GLY A 7 7.41 19.51 22.02
CA GLY A 7 8.75 20.10 21.79
C GLY A 7 8.77 21.33 20.87
N PHE A 8 7.65 21.73 20.28
CA PHE A 8 7.54 22.91 19.41
C PHE A 8 7.02 24.13 20.16
N ASP A 9 7.63 25.30 19.93
CA ASP A 9 7.16 26.60 20.42
C ASP A 9 6.19 27.22 19.40
N ILE A 10 4.91 27.23 19.75
CA ILE A 10 3.80 27.66 18.87
C ILE A 10 3.90 29.16 18.50
N ASP A 11 4.50 29.97 19.38
CA ASP A 11 4.65 31.42 19.16
C ASP A 11 5.82 31.70 18.21
N ARG A 12 6.88 30.89 18.26
CA ARG A 12 7.98 30.93 17.27
C ARG A 12 7.52 30.50 15.89
N ILE A 13 6.66 29.48 15.79
CA ILE A 13 6.07 29.05 14.51
C ILE A 13 5.27 30.19 13.87
N GLU A 14 4.48 30.92 14.67
CA GLU A 14 3.72 32.07 14.17
C GLU A 14 4.63 33.23 13.72
N SER A 15 5.73 33.44 14.44
CA SER A 15 6.73 34.45 14.08
C SER A 15 7.38 34.11 12.73
N LEU A 16 7.79 32.85 12.53
CA LEU A 16 8.32 32.36 11.26
C LEU A 16 7.32 32.54 10.10
N ARG A 17 6.04 32.22 10.32
CA ARG A 17 4.97 32.42 9.33
C ARG A 17 4.85 33.89 8.89
N LYS A 18 4.89 34.81 9.86
CA LYS A 18 4.81 36.26 9.60
C LYS A 18 6.06 36.78 8.86
N GLU A 19 7.23 36.28 9.22
CA GLU A 19 8.50 36.61 8.56
C GLU A 19 8.52 36.14 7.11
N LEU A 20 8.05 34.91 6.83
CA LEU A 20 7.88 34.40 5.46
C LEU A 20 6.92 35.26 4.64
N GLY A 21 5.75 35.61 5.19
CA GLY A 21 4.79 36.49 4.53
C GLY A 21 5.36 37.89 4.24
N SER A 22 6.11 38.45 5.19
CA SER A 22 6.77 39.76 5.03
C SER A 22 7.87 39.72 3.95
N SER A 23 8.64 38.63 3.93
CA SER A 23 9.72 38.40 2.95
C SER A 23 9.17 38.22 1.54
N SER A 24 8.06 37.47 1.39
CA SER A 24 7.32 37.33 0.14
C SER A 24 6.87 38.68 -0.43
N GLN A 25 6.24 39.52 0.41
CA GLN A 25 5.80 40.86 -0.01
C GLN A 25 6.96 41.75 -0.41
N ALA A 26 8.08 41.68 0.32
CA ALA A 26 9.29 42.43 -0.02
C ALA A 26 9.88 41.97 -1.36
N ALA A 27 9.99 40.65 -1.58
CA ALA A 27 10.47 40.06 -2.83
C ALA A 27 9.57 40.44 -4.02
N GLY A 28 8.24 40.39 -3.86
CA GLY A 28 7.29 40.81 -4.89
C GLY A 28 7.40 42.29 -5.25
N ARG A 29 7.55 43.18 -4.25
CA ARG A 29 7.81 44.61 -4.47
C ARG A 29 9.13 44.85 -5.21
N MET A 30 10.20 44.15 -4.80
CA MET A 30 11.51 44.25 -5.45
C MET A 30 11.48 43.74 -6.89
N SER A 31 10.88 42.58 -7.14
CA SER A 31 10.74 42.02 -8.50
C SER A 31 9.95 42.96 -9.42
N SER A 32 8.88 43.56 -8.91
CA SER A 32 8.08 44.56 -9.65
C SER A 32 8.88 45.82 -9.97
N ALA A 33 9.64 46.33 -8.99
CA ALA A 33 10.47 47.52 -9.17
C ALA A 33 11.62 47.28 -10.17
N VAL A 34 12.30 46.13 -10.09
CA VAL A 34 13.34 45.71 -11.02
C VAL A 34 12.77 45.55 -12.43
N SER A 35 11.62 44.87 -12.59
CA SER A 35 10.97 44.71 -13.88
C SER A 35 10.55 46.05 -14.50
N GLY A 36 10.07 46.99 -13.67
CA GLY A 36 9.77 48.35 -14.10
C GLY A 36 11.01 49.14 -14.54
N LEU A 37 12.13 48.98 -13.83
CA LEU A 37 13.42 49.59 -14.21
C LEU A 37 13.95 49.03 -15.53
N VAL A 38 13.94 47.71 -15.70
CA VAL A 38 14.34 47.04 -16.95
C VAL A 38 13.45 47.48 -18.11
N SER A 39 12.12 47.54 -17.91
CA SER A 39 11.18 47.97 -18.96
C SER A 39 11.39 49.43 -19.36
N ARG A 40 11.65 50.33 -18.40
CA ARG A 40 12.00 51.72 -18.69
C ARG A 40 13.34 51.85 -19.38
N ALA A 41 14.34 51.06 -18.97
CA ALA A 41 15.65 51.03 -19.62
C ALA A 41 15.54 50.54 -21.08
N ALA A 42 14.73 49.52 -21.34
CA ALA A 42 14.44 49.03 -22.69
C ALA A 42 13.70 50.08 -23.53
N ALA A 43 12.74 50.82 -22.95
CA ALA A 43 12.00 51.87 -23.65
C ALA A 43 12.85 53.10 -24.01
N LEU A 44 14.00 53.31 -23.36
CA LEU A 44 14.96 54.36 -23.72
C LEU A 44 15.83 53.99 -24.94
N GLN A 45 15.77 52.74 -25.42
CA GLN A 45 16.46 52.32 -26.64
C GLN A 45 15.67 52.71 -27.89
N ASN A 46 15.98 53.86 -28.48
CA ASN A 46 15.69 54.13 -29.88
C ASN A 46 16.88 53.68 -30.75
N SER A 47 16.85 52.42 -31.20
CA SER A 47 17.71 51.86 -32.28
C SER A 47 19.24 52.00 -32.08
N GLY A 48 19.79 51.37 -31.04
CA GLY A 48 21.25 51.26 -30.77
C GLY A 48 21.57 50.15 -29.73
N PRO A 49 22.85 49.70 -29.60
CA PRO A 49 23.18 48.36 -29.08
C PRO A 49 22.77 48.12 -27.61
N VAL A 50 22.56 46.83 -27.30
CA VAL A 50 21.90 46.29 -26.10
C VAL A 50 22.64 46.62 -24.80
N LEU A 51 21.85 47.01 -23.78
CA LEU A 51 22.22 47.46 -22.42
C LEU A 51 23.19 46.58 -21.59
N HIS A 52 23.71 45.47 -22.11
CA HIS A 52 24.63 44.59 -21.36
C HIS A 52 25.97 45.25 -20.99
N ALA A 53 26.26 46.48 -21.42
CA ALA A 53 27.54 47.15 -21.19
C ALA A 53 27.52 48.31 -20.18
N MET A 54 26.37 48.70 -19.59
CA MET A 54 26.36 49.71 -18.52
C MET A 54 26.60 49.05 -17.15
N GLN A 55 27.87 48.94 -16.75
CA GLN A 55 28.24 48.76 -15.34
C GLN A 55 28.53 50.14 -14.73
N ILE A 56 27.67 50.57 -13.81
CA ILE A 56 27.99 51.65 -12.88
C ILE A 56 28.85 51.01 -11.79
N GLU A 57 30.00 51.59 -11.43
CA GLU A 57 30.85 51.05 -10.36
C GLU A 57 30.02 50.77 -9.10
N GLY A 58 29.98 49.49 -8.69
CA GLY A 58 29.24 49.03 -7.52
C GLY A 58 27.80 48.56 -7.74
N LEU A 59 27.21 48.72 -8.94
CA LEU A 59 25.86 48.22 -9.26
C LEU A 59 25.85 47.42 -10.57
N SER A 60 25.70 46.11 -10.46
CA SER A 60 25.39 45.24 -11.61
C SER A 60 23.88 45.11 -11.76
N LEU A 61 23.38 45.06 -13.00
CA LEU A 61 21.97 44.73 -13.26
C LEU A 61 21.69 43.29 -12.79
N PRO A 62 20.53 43.02 -12.16
CA PRO A 62 20.15 41.68 -11.74
C PRO A 62 20.17 40.72 -12.93
N THR A 63 20.73 39.53 -12.75
CA THR A 63 20.67 38.47 -13.76
C THR A 63 19.25 37.92 -13.88
N ASP A 64 18.96 37.19 -14.96
CA ASP A 64 17.67 36.50 -15.08
C ASP A 64 17.48 35.44 -13.98
N ALA A 65 18.57 34.86 -13.46
CA ALA A 65 18.53 33.96 -12.30
C ALA A 65 18.12 34.68 -11.01
N ASP A 66 18.64 35.89 -10.76
CA ASP A 66 18.26 36.70 -9.58
C ASP A 66 16.78 37.10 -9.64
N ARG A 67 16.30 37.43 -10.84
CA ARG A 67 14.88 37.76 -11.09
C ARG A 67 13.99 36.52 -10.91
N ALA A 68 14.43 35.36 -11.39
CA ALA A 68 13.73 34.10 -11.21
C ALA A 68 13.63 33.72 -9.73
N GLY A 69 14.72 33.87 -8.95
CA GLY A 69 14.73 33.59 -7.51
C GLY A 69 13.76 34.48 -6.71
N LEU A 70 13.74 35.78 -6.97
CA LEU A 70 12.76 36.70 -6.34
C LEU A 70 11.31 36.37 -6.73
N THR A 71 11.10 35.92 -7.97
CA THR A 71 9.77 35.55 -8.47
C THR A 71 9.29 34.23 -7.87
N SER A 72 10.18 33.25 -7.70
CA SER A 72 9.90 32.00 -6.98
C SER A 72 9.58 32.27 -5.51
N ILE A 73 10.37 33.07 -4.80
CA ILE A 73 10.05 33.44 -3.39
C ILE A 73 8.69 34.16 -3.30
N ALA A 74 8.39 35.07 -4.23
CA ALA A 74 7.10 35.76 -4.25
C ALA A 74 5.92 34.80 -4.56
N GLY A 75 6.16 33.77 -5.38
CA GLY A 75 5.17 32.76 -5.75
C GLY A 75 4.92 31.69 -4.69
N ASP A 76 6.00 31.14 -4.12
CA ASP A 76 5.95 29.92 -3.29
C ASP A 76 5.71 30.23 -1.81
N ALA A 77 6.26 31.35 -1.31
CA ALA A 77 6.18 31.70 0.11
C ALA A 77 4.75 31.92 0.65
N PRO A 78 3.77 32.47 -0.10
CA PRO A 78 2.37 32.51 0.34
C PRO A 78 1.79 31.11 0.58
N GLY A 79 2.12 30.14 -0.28
CA GLY A 79 1.71 28.74 -0.14
C GLY A 79 2.29 28.11 1.12
N MET A 80 3.60 28.27 1.33
CA MET A 80 4.29 27.82 2.54
C MET A 80 3.73 28.47 3.82
N ALA A 81 3.47 29.78 3.79
CA ALA A 81 2.90 30.49 4.93
C ALA A 81 1.47 30.04 5.24
N ALA A 82 0.67 29.70 4.23
CA ALA A 82 -0.65 29.11 4.41
C ALA A 82 -0.57 27.71 5.01
N GLU A 83 0.38 26.88 4.55
CA GLU A 83 0.64 25.55 5.11
C GLU A 83 1.08 25.61 6.57
N ILE A 84 2.06 26.46 6.90
CA ILE A 84 2.47 26.70 8.29
C ILE A 84 1.28 27.16 9.15
N GLY A 85 0.42 28.02 8.60
CA GLY A 85 -0.81 28.46 9.26
C GLY A 85 -1.76 27.30 9.59
N ARG A 86 -2.00 26.39 8.63
CA ARG A 86 -2.86 25.21 8.83
C ARG A 86 -2.27 24.26 9.88
N ARG A 87 -1.00 23.87 9.73
CA ARG A 87 -0.30 22.99 10.67
C ARG A 87 -0.25 23.58 12.08
N ARG A 88 -0.04 24.90 12.22
CA ARG A 88 -0.12 25.59 13.51
C ARG A 88 -1.52 25.51 14.12
N ALA A 89 -2.58 25.74 13.34
CA ALA A 89 -3.95 25.65 13.83
C ALA A 89 -4.28 24.23 14.30
N HIS A 90 -3.80 23.22 13.57
CA HIS A 90 -3.90 21.81 13.95
C HIS A 90 -3.22 21.55 15.30
N LEU A 91 -1.95 21.95 15.47
CA LEU A 91 -1.20 21.79 16.72
C LEU A 91 -1.89 22.45 17.93
N ILE A 92 -2.46 23.65 17.76
CA ILE A 92 -3.20 24.33 18.83
C ILE A 92 -4.44 23.54 19.24
N ALA A 93 -5.17 22.99 18.28
CA ALA A 93 -6.35 22.17 18.57
C ALA A 93 -5.94 20.86 19.27
N CYS A 94 -4.87 20.19 18.83
CA CYS A 94 -4.31 19.02 19.52
C CYS A 94 -3.90 19.35 20.97
N GLN A 95 -3.23 20.47 21.19
CA GLN A 95 -2.86 20.94 22.52
C GLN A 95 -4.09 21.18 23.40
N LYS A 96 -5.14 21.78 22.85
CA LYS A 96 -6.41 22.01 23.56
C LYS A 96 -7.05 20.67 23.96
N LEU A 97 -7.21 19.74 23.02
CA LEU A 97 -7.73 18.39 23.29
C LEU A 97 -6.94 17.68 24.40
N SER A 98 -5.62 17.79 24.38
CA SER A 98 -4.74 17.23 25.42
C SER A 98 -4.99 17.86 26.80
N VAL A 99 -5.18 19.18 26.88
CA VAL A 99 -5.59 19.87 28.11
C VAL A 99 -6.96 19.39 28.60
N ASP A 100 -7.88 19.11 27.67
CA ASP A 100 -9.23 18.60 27.94
C ASP A 100 -9.25 17.09 28.26
N GLY A 101 -8.08 16.44 28.29
CA GLY A 101 -7.89 15.05 28.74
C GLY A 101 -7.79 14.01 27.62
N PHE A 102 -7.86 14.41 26.35
CA PHE A 102 -7.76 13.50 25.21
C PHE A 102 -6.30 13.31 24.77
N GLN A 103 -5.81 12.09 24.83
CA GLN A 103 -4.46 11.74 24.40
C GLN A 103 -4.42 11.40 22.91
N MET A 104 -3.34 11.79 22.24
CA MET A 104 -3.05 11.45 20.83
C MET A 104 -1.58 11.03 20.73
N ASP A 105 -1.27 10.16 19.78
CA ASP A 105 0.10 9.81 19.42
C ASP A 105 0.81 10.96 18.69
N SER A 106 2.12 11.09 18.91
CA SER A 106 2.95 12.06 18.18
C SER A 106 2.93 11.85 16.68
N ASP A 107 2.79 10.60 16.21
CA ASP A 107 2.77 10.27 14.77
C ASP A 107 1.62 10.98 14.04
N VAL A 108 0.52 11.21 14.75
CA VAL A 108 -0.73 11.78 14.19
C VAL A 108 -0.83 13.29 14.38
N VAL A 109 -0.20 13.81 15.43
CA VAL A 109 -0.21 15.24 15.79
C VAL A 109 0.41 16.14 14.72
N PHE A 110 1.23 15.58 13.82
CA PHE A 110 1.91 16.31 12.76
C PHE A 110 1.30 16.12 11.37
N ALA A 111 0.17 15.40 11.26
CA ALA A 111 -0.54 15.22 10.00
C ALA A 111 -1.02 16.57 9.42
N ASP A 112 -0.93 16.76 8.09
CA ASP A 112 -1.52 17.94 7.42
C ASP A 112 -3.02 17.75 7.23
N GLU A 113 -3.75 17.78 8.34
CA GLU A 113 -5.19 17.58 8.39
C GLU A 113 -5.92 18.76 9.07
N PRO A 114 -7.24 18.93 8.82
CA PRO A 114 -8.03 19.92 9.53
C PRO A 114 -7.83 19.82 11.05
N PRO A 115 -7.90 20.94 11.80
CA PRO A 115 -7.75 20.89 13.26
C PRO A 115 -8.80 19.96 13.89
N PRO A 116 -8.42 19.08 14.83
CA PRO A 116 -9.35 18.16 15.48
C PRO A 116 -10.42 18.90 16.31
N ASP A 117 -11.63 18.34 16.29
CA ASP A 117 -12.82 18.86 16.96
C ASP A 117 -13.22 17.95 18.13
N GLU A 118 -13.14 18.50 19.34
CA GLU A 118 -13.51 17.83 20.59
C GLU A 118 -14.97 17.33 20.60
N GLY A 119 -15.89 18.06 19.98
CA GLY A 119 -17.29 17.68 19.85
C GLY A 119 -17.47 16.43 19.01
N LYS A 120 -16.69 16.29 17.93
CA LYS A 120 -16.67 15.05 17.13
C LYS A 120 -16.11 13.86 17.92
N VAL A 121 -15.02 14.06 18.65
CA VAL A 121 -14.43 13.01 19.50
C VAL A 121 -15.44 12.52 20.54
N LYS A 122 -16.13 13.44 21.22
CA LYS A 122 -17.18 13.09 22.20
C LYS A 122 -18.35 12.38 21.55
N ALA A 123 -18.85 12.89 20.43
CA ALA A 123 -19.95 12.26 19.70
C ALA A 123 -19.60 10.83 19.25
N ALA A 124 -18.37 10.59 18.82
CA ALA A 124 -17.89 9.27 18.45
C ALA A 124 -17.82 8.33 19.66
N LEU A 125 -17.28 8.79 20.79
CA LEU A 125 -17.25 8.00 22.04
C LEU A 125 -18.65 7.66 22.54
N ASP A 126 -19.58 8.61 22.47
CA ASP A 126 -20.97 8.38 22.83
C ASP A 126 -21.61 7.33 21.90
N GLN A 127 -21.35 7.40 20.60
CA GLN A 127 -21.83 6.39 19.64
C GLN A 127 -21.26 5.00 19.93
N PHE A 128 -19.95 4.89 20.20
CA PHE A 128 -19.30 3.63 20.57
C PHE A 128 -19.95 3.04 21.83
N ARG A 129 -20.06 3.83 22.90
CA ARG A 129 -20.61 3.40 24.19
C ARG A 129 -22.10 3.05 24.10
N HIS A 130 -22.85 3.80 23.29
CA HIS A 130 -24.24 3.47 23.00
C HIS A 130 -24.34 2.12 22.30
N SER A 131 -23.57 1.91 21.23
CA SER A 131 -23.55 0.69 20.42
C SER A 131 -23.09 -0.54 21.23
N MET A 132 -22.15 -0.38 22.17
CA MET A 132 -21.72 -1.46 23.08
C MET A 132 -22.66 -1.67 24.28
N GLY A 133 -23.51 -0.68 24.59
CA GLY A 133 -24.46 -0.71 25.71
C GLY A 133 -25.84 -1.25 25.34
N VAL A 134 -26.21 -1.21 24.05
CA VAL A 134 -27.37 -1.94 23.54
C VAL A 134 -27.05 -3.44 23.58
N GLY A 135 -27.80 -4.21 24.39
CA GLY A 135 -27.54 -5.64 24.55
C GLY A 135 -27.59 -6.42 23.23
N TRP A 136 -26.99 -7.63 23.24
CA TRP A 136 -26.90 -8.56 22.10
C TRP A 136 -28.29 -9.04 21.62
N GLY A 137 -29.05 -8.17 20.96
CA GLY A 137 -30.37 -8.42 20.41
C GLY A 137 -30.33 -8.98 18.98
N THR A 138 -31.39 -9.68 18.60
CA THR A 138 -31.48 -10.49 17.38
C THR A 138 -31.86 -9.72 16.10
N ASN A 139 -31.87 -8.39 16.06
CA ASN A 139 -32.51 -7.62 14.97
C ASN A 139 -31.73 -6.38 14.46
N GLY A 140 -30.41 -6.34 14.59
CA GLY A 140 -29.62 -5.19 14.10
C GLY A 140 -28.14 -5.50 13.90
N ASP A 141 -27.41 -4.54 13.35
CA ASP A 141 -25.96 -4.63 13.15
C ASP A 141 -25.14 -4.15 14.35
N TYR A 142 -25.78 -4.04 15.50
CA TYR A 142 -25.21 -3.53 16.75
C TYR A 142 -24.61 -2.14 16.62
N GLY A 143 -25.02 -1.34 15.62
CA GLY A 143 -24.46 -0.02 15.35
C GLY A 143 -23.05 -0.08 14.77
N MET A 144 -22.56 -1.24 14.30
CA MET A 144 -21.20 -1.36 13.78
C MET A 144 -21.00 -0.57 12.48
N ARG A 145 -22.02 -0.50 11.60
CA ARG A 145 -21.93 0.38 10.42
C ARG A 145 -22.04 1.86 10.79
N ASP A 146 -22.80 2.18 11.84
CA ASP A 146 -22.85 3.55 12.38
C ASP A 146 -21.49 3.95 12.97
N ILE A 147 -20.83 3.06 13.73
CA ILE A 147 -19.46 3.27 14.21
C ILE A 147 -18.51 3.48 13.03
N ALA A 148 -18.55 2.61 12.03
CA ALA A 148 -17.70 2.73 10.85
C ALA A 148 -17.94 4.06 10.10
N ALA A 149 -19.20 4.48 9.97
CA ALA A 149 -19.56 5.76 9.36
C ALA A 149 -19.10 6.97 10.18
N VAL A 150 -19.19 6.90 11.51
CA VAL A 150 -18.70 7.95 12.40
C VAL A 150 -17.18 8.05 12.32
N LEU A 151 -16.47 6.93 12.42
CA LEU A 151 -15.01 6.88 12.26
C LEU A 151 -14.57 7.46 10.92
N ALA A 152 -15.26 7.12 9.83
CA ALA A 152 -14.98 7.63 8.48
C ALA A 152 -15.08 9.17 8.37
N GLY A 153 -15.83 9.83 9.27
CA GLY A 153 -15.97 11.29 9.34
C GLY A 153 -14.94 11.99 10.23
N LEU A 154 -14.07 11.23 10.89
CA LEU A 154 -13.01 11.75 11.76
C LEU A 154 -11.71 11.95 10.99
N ASN A 155 -10.96 12.97 11.39
CA ASN A 155 -9.56 13.10 11.02
C ASN A 155 -8.70 12.14 11.87
N ALA A 156 -7.41 12.02 11.56
CA ALA A 156 -6.48 11.12 12.20
C ALA A 156 -6.32 11.42 13.71
N GLY A 157 -6.15 12.69 14.09
CA GLY A 157 -6.05 13.10 15.50
C GLY A 157 -7.32 12.80 16.31
N GLU A 158 -8.50 13.02 15.72
CA GLU A 158 -9.79 12.67 16.31
C GLU A 158 -9.95 11.15 16.45
N THR A 159 -9.58 10.39 15.43
CA THR A 159 -9.66 8.92 15.41
C THR A 159 -8.76 8.33 16.49
N ASP A 160 -7.51 8.79 16.57
CA ASP A 160 -6.55 8.34 17.58
C ASP A 160 -7.02 8.69 19.00
N ALA A 161 -7.54 9.90 19.21
CA ALA A 161 -8.13 10.31 20.48
C ALA A 161 -9.31 9.44 20.92
N VAL A 162 -10.19 9.05 19.98
CA VAL A 162 -11.30 8.12 20.27
C VAL A 162 -10.76 6.77 20.71
N ILE A 163 -9.85 6.16 19.95
CA ILE A 163 -9.31 4.84 20.27
C ILE A 163 -8.56 4.84 21.61
N LYS A 164 -7.75 5.87 21.90
CA LYS A 164 -7.04 5.99 23.19
C LYS A 164 -7.98 6.15 24.38
N GLN A 165 -9.17 6.72 24.17
CA GLN A 165 -10.14 6.96 25.25
C GLN A 165 -11.04 5.76 25.55
N LEU A 166 -11.18 4.80 24.62
CA LEU A 166 -11.86 3.53 24.86
C LEU A 166 -11.03 2.65 25.80
N SER A 167 -11.68 2.00 26.76
CA SER A 167 -11.08 1.00 27.65
C SER A 167 -10.78 -0.31 26.91
N ASP A 168 -9.91 -1.15 27.47
CA ASP A 168 -9.59 -2.44 26.86
C ASP A 168 -10.82 -3.35 26.77
N ASP A 169 -11.73 -3.27 27.74
CA ASP A 169 -12.98 -4.05 27.74
C ASP A 169 -13.94 -3.56 26.66
N GLU A 170 -13.99 -2.26 26.39
CA GLU A 170 -14.73 -1.71 25.26
C GLU A 170 -14.15 -2.21 23.93
N LEU A 171 -12.83 -2.18 23.75
CA LEU A 171 -12.18 -2.67 22.53
C LEU A 171 -12.39 -4.19 22.33
N ARG A 172 -12.27 -5.00 23.39
CA ARG A 172 -12.54 -6.45 23.30
C ARG A 172 -14.00 -6.74 22.95
N LYS A 173 -14.95 -5.96 23.49
CA LYS A 173 -16.37 -6.07 23.12
C LYS A 173 -16.57 -5.69 21.65
N TRP A 174 -15.91 -4.63 21.19
CA TRP A 174 -15.96 -4.21 19.80
C TRP A 174 -15.42 -5.29 18.86
N ASN A 175 -14.30 -5.93 19.20
CA ASN A 175 -13.75 -7.08 18.46
C ASN A 175 -14.76 -8.22 18.27
N VAL A 176 -15.51 -8.55 19.32
CA VAL A 176 -16.58 -9.55 19.23
C VAL A 176 -17.72 -9.04 18.34
N ALA A 177 -18.16 -7.79 18.54
CA ALA A 177 -19.29 -7.23 17.81
C ALA A 177 -19.07 -7.15 16.30
N ILE A 178 -17.86 -6.79 15.85
CA ILE A 178 -17.55 -6.66 14.42
C ILE A 178 -17.50 -8.01 13.70
N THR A 179 -17.33 -9.12 14.40
CA THR A 179 -17.27 -10.48 13.83
C THR A 179 -18.59 -11.25 13.92
N LEU A 180 -19.58 -10.78 14.69
CA LEU A 180 -20.86 -11.51 14.85
C LEU A 180 -21.63 -11.78 13.56
N GLY A 181 -21.38 -10.99 12.50
CA GLY A 181 -21.96 -11.22 11.17
C GLY A 181 -21.49 -12.51 10.48
N GLU A 182 -20.41 -13.12 10.97
CA GLU A 182 -19.84 -14.35 10.42
C GLU A 182 -20.46 -15.63 11.02
N VAL A 183 -21.10 -15.55 12.20
CA VAL A 183 -21.32 -16.74 13.05
C VAL A 183 -22.74 -17.33 12.94
N ALA A 184 -23.78 -16.51 12.79
CA ALA A 184 -25.14 -16.95 12.47
C ALA A 184 -26.13 -15.77 12.33
N SER A 185 -27.08 -15.89 11.40
CA SER A 185 -28.33 -15.12 11.43
C SER A 185 -29.07 -15.41 12.75
N PRO A 186 -29.58 -14.39 13.47
CA PRO A 186 -29.92 -13.06 12.97
C PRO A 186 -28.96 -11.94 13.43
N PHE A 187 -27.71 -12.27 13.74
CA PHE A 187 -26.72 -11.30 14.22
C PHE A 187 -25.95 -10.73 13.02
N ASN A 188 -25.99 -9.40 12.83
CA ASN A 188 -25.50 -8.75 11.62
C ASN A 188 -24.27 -7.85 11.88
N GLY A 189 -23.13 -8.39 12.29
CA GLY A 189 -21.88 -7.60 12.36
C GLY A 189 -21.41 -7.04 10.99
N LEU A 190 -20.14 -6.66 10.91
CA LEU A 190 -19.53 -6.28 9.63
C LEU A 190 -19.19 -7.55 8.84
N ASN A 191 -19.49 -7.57 7.54
CA ASN A 191 -18.95 -8.59 6.67
C ASN A 191 -17.43 -8.35 6.45
N ASN A 192 -16.71 -9.34 5.94
CA ASN A 192 -15.25 -9.27 5.82
C ASN A 192 -14.77 -8.06 5.02
N ALA A 193 -15.47 -7.70 3.93
CA ALA A 193 -15.09 -6.56 3.11
C ALA A 193 -15.27 -5.22 3.86
N GLU A 194 -16.39 -5.04 4.56
CA GLU A 194 -16.63 -3.86 5.40
C GLU A 194 -15.59 -3.75 6.53
N ARG A 195 -15.24 -4.90 7.12
CA ARG A 195 -14.30 -4.97 8.24
C ARG A 195 -12.87 -4.67 7.81
N MET A 196 -12.42 -5.20 6.67
CA MET A 196 -11.10 -4.89 6.09
C MET A 196 -11.02 -3.45 5.59
N GLN A 197 -12.12 -2.88 5.08
CA GLN A 197 -12.18 -1.45 4.75
C GLN A 197 -12.00 -0.58 6.00
N MET A 198 -12.66 -0.94 7.10
CA MET A 198 -12.49 -0.25 8.38
C MET A 198 -11.07 -0.43 8.94
N ALA A 199 -10.50 -1.62 8.86
CA ALA A 199 -9.12 -1.88 9.27
C ALA A 199 -8.12 -1.02 8.48
N SER A 200 -8.24 -0.98 7.15
CA SER A 200 -7.42 -0.11 6.30
C SER A 200 -7.60 1.37 6.64
N PHE A 201 -8.82 1.81 6.95
CA PHE A 201 -9.07 3.19 7.35
C PHE A 201 -8.35 3.56 8.66
N LEU A 202 -8.40 2.66 9.65
CA LEU A 202 -7.75 2.83 10.95
C LEU A 202 -6.23 2.77 10.82
N ALA A 203 -5.70 1.79 10.07
CA ALA A 203 -4.27 1.64 9.81
C ALA A 203 -3.65 2.91 9.22
N ALA A 204 -4.37 3.60 8.32
CA ALA A 204 -3.92 4.85 7.72
C ALA A 204 -3.94 6.08 8.64
N ARG A 205 -4.55 5.99 9.84
CA ARG A 205 -4.86 7.18 10.69
C ARG A 205 -4.39 7.07 12.12
N LEU A 206 -4.23 5.87 12.65
CA LEU A 206 -3.83 5.68 14.03
C LEU A 206 -2.32 5.81 14.19
N GLY A 207 -1.89 6.31 15.34
CA GLY A 207 -0.48 6.29 15.73
C GLY A 207 -0.02 4.89 16.09
N SER A 208 1.31 4.70 16.13
CA SER A 208 1.93 3.41 16.39
C SER A 208 1.49 2.77 17.74
N ASP A 209 1.29 3.57 18.79
CA ASP A 209 0.79 3.07 20.08
C ASP A 209 -0.64 2.49 19.96
N SER A 210 -1.52 3.22 19.27
CA SER A 210 -2.91 2.85 19.08
C SER A 210 -3.04 1.60 18.20
N LEU A 211 -2.23 1.52 17.14
CA LEU A 211 -2.15 0.33 16.27
C LEU A 211 -1.68 -0.90 17.05
N SER A 212 -0.60 -0.78 17.80
CA SER A 212 -0.10 -1.86 18.65
C SER A 212 -1.17 -2.33 19.63
N ARG A 213 -1.90 -1.40 20.27
CA ARG A 213 -3.00 -1.73 21.17
C ARG A 213 -4.16 -2.45 20.47
N LEU A 214 -4.54 -2.02 19.26
CA LEU A 214 -5.60 -2.67 18.48
C LEU A 214 -5.19 -4.06 17.99
N ALA A 215 -3.95 -4.27 17.57
CA ALA A 215 -3.45 -5.59 17.16
C ALA A 215 -3.65 -6.64 18.28
N HIS A 216 -3.52 -6.24 19.55
CA HIS A 216 -3.70 -7.14 20.70
C HIS A 216 -5.17 -7.31 21.13
N LEU A 217 -5.97 -6.25 21.06
CA LEU A 217 -7.33 -6.23 21.63
C LEU A 217 -8.44 -6.46 20.61
N VAL A 218 -8.15 -6.18 19.34
CA VAL A 218 -9.07 -6.26 18.21
C VAL A 218 -8.42 -7.01 17.03
N PRO A 219 -7.93 -8.25 17.24
CA PRO A 219 -7.23 -9.00 16.20
C PRO A 219 -8.08 -9.30 14.96
N SER A 220 -9.41 -9.15 15.01
CA SER A 220 -10.29 -9.33 13.85
C SER A 220 -10.24 -8.21 12.81
N LEU A 221 -9.45 -7.16 13.07
CA LEU A 221 -9.05 -6.16 12.07
C LEU A 221 -7.95 -6.67 11.13
N GLU A 222 -7.26 -7.74 11.50
CA GLU A 222 -6.35 -8.44 10.59
C GLU A 222 -7.11 -9.37 9.63
N PRO A 223 -6.65 -9.57 8.38
CA PRO A 223 -7.24 -10.56 7.51
C PRO A 223 -7.06 -11.95 8.13
N ALA A 224 -8.15 -12.70 8.29
CA ALA A 224 -8.06 -14.00 8.96
C ALA A 224 -7.13 -14.96 8.21
N PHE A 225 -6.27 -15.68 8.93
CA PHE A 225 -5.46 -16.77 8.38
C PHE A 225 -6.26 -18.08 8.43
N ASN A 226 -7.20 -18.23 7.49
CA ASN A 226 -8.18 -19.32 7.43
C ASN A 226 -8.02 -20.18 6.17
N VAL A 227 -6.77 -20.54 5.88
CA VAL A 227 -6.37 -21.32 4.70
C VAL A 227 -6.58 -22.82 4.90
N ASP A 228 -6.76 -23.56 3.79
CA ASP A 228 -6.96 -25.01 3.80
C ASP A 228 -5.68 -25.75 4.25
N GLY A 229 -5.81 -26.76 5.11
CA GLY A 229 -4.67 -27.55 5.64
C GLY A 229 -4.40 -27.36 7.14
N SER A 230 -3.26 -27.88 7.61
CA SER A 230 -2.86 -27.83 9.03
C SER A 230 -2.01 -26.59 9.30
N HIS A 231 -2.58 -25.64 10.03
CA HIS A 231 -1.96 -24.33 10.35
C HIS A 231 -1.77 -24.12 11.85
N ASP A 232 -1.60 -25.22 12.59
CA ASP A 232 -1.37 -25.21 14.03
C ASP A 232 -0.18 -24.29 14.38
N GLY A 233 -0.44 -23.30 15.24
CA GLY A 233 0.59 -22.37 15.72
C GLY A 233 0.73 -21.07 14.93
N VAL A 234 -0.05 -20.88 13.84
CA VAL A 234 -0.06 -19.59 13.14
C VAL A 234 -0.67 -18.51 14.03
N HIS A 235 0.04 -17.40 14.16
CA HIS A 235 -0.41 -16.22 14.92
C HIS A 235 0.13 -14.94 14.27
N TYR A 236 -0.55 -13.82 14.48
CA TYR A 236 -0.02 -12.54 14.04
C TYR A 236 1.15 -12.09 14.93
N GLY A 237 2.23 -11.63 14.31
CA GLY A 237 3.40 -11.12 14.99
C GLY A 237 4.04 -9.94 14.26
N ALA A 238 4.53 -8.98 15.04
CA ALA A 238 5.19 -7.80 14.51
C ALA A 238 6.52 -8.17 13.83
N VAL A 239 6.72 -7.68 12.60
CA VAL A 239 8.01 -7.78 11.90
C VAL A 239 8.54 -6.37 11.61
N THR A 240 9.85 -6.20 11.77
CA THR A 240 10.57 -4.97 11.41
C THR A 240 11.58 -5.29 10.32
N GLY A 241 11.58 -4.49 9.27
CA GLY A 241 12.44 -4.63 8.10
C GLY A 241 12.30 -3.41 7.20
N ASP A 242 13.13 -3.34 6.17
CA ASP A 242 13.03 -2.29 5.17
C ASP A 242 11.90 -2.62 4.20
N LEU A 243 11.22 -1.58 3.69
CA LEU A 243 10.21 -1.80 2.65
C LEU A 243 10.84 -2.38 1.37
N PHE A 244 12.06 -1.94 1.05
CA PHE A 244 12.89 -2.45 -0.04
C PHE A 244 14.35 -2.41 0.41
N THR A 245 15.09 -3.50 0.23
CA THR A 245 16.54 -3.51 0.55
C THR A 245 17.37 -2.97 -0.62
N ASP A 246 17.10 -3.47 -1.83
CA ASP A 246 17.79 -3.09 -3.08
C ASP A 246 16.81 -2.80 -4.24
N GLY A 247 15.57 -2.45 -3.90
CA GLY A 247 14.46 -2.24 -4.83
C GLY A 247 13.65 -3.52 -5.05
N VAL A 248 12.65 -3.46 -5.93
CA VAL A 248 11.85 -4.66 -6.24
C VAL A 248 12.64 -5.62 -7.11
N ASN A 249 12.83 -6.84 -6.61
CA ASN A 249 13.38 -7.94 -7.39
C ASN A 249 12.38 -9.10 -7.45
N ALA A 250 12.01 -9.54 -8.65
CA ALA A 250 11.07 -10.66 -8.79
C ALA A 250 11.57 -11.98 -8.16
N ARG A 251 12.89 -12.11 -7.90
CA ARG A 251 13.48 -13.23 -7.14
C ARG A 251 13.18 -13.17 -5.64
N ASP A 252 12.64 -12.09 -5.11
CA ASP A 252 12.30 -12.01 -3.70
C ASP A 252 11.12 -12.93 -3.38
N ILE A 253 10.16 -13.05 -4.30
CA ILE A 253 8.90 -13.78 -4.06
C ILE A 253 9.15 -15.24 -3.65
N SER A 254 8.64 -15.58 -2.47
CA SER A 254 8.48 -16.93 -1.92
C SER A 254 7.09 -17.05 -1.33
N GLN A 255 6.30 -18.04 -1.75
CA GLN A 255 4.86 -18.13 -1.47
C GLN A 255 4.46 -18.50 -0.03
N GLY A 256 5.30 -19.20 0.72
CA GLY A 256 4.88 -19.73 2.02
C GLY A 256 3.73 -20.74 1.90
N GLY A 257 2.79 -20.72 2.86
CA GLY A 257 1.78 -21.77 3.06
C GLY A 257 0.37 -21.47 2.56
N VAL A 258 0.17 -20.43 1.75
CA VAL A 258 -1.15 -20.00 1.25
C VAL A 258 -1.35 -20.47 -0.19
N GLY A 259 -2.54 -20.98 -0.55
CA GLY A 259 -2.89 -21.45 -1.91
C GLY A 259 -3.09 -20.36 -2.98
N ASP A 260 -2.35 -19.25 -2.93
CA ASP A 260 -2.52 -18.08 -3.81
C ASP A 260 -1.43 -17.93 -4.88
N CYS A 261 -0.84 -19.06 -5.30
CA CYS A 261 0.19 -19.13 -6.34
C CYS A 261 -0.15 -18.32 -7.60
N TRP A 262 -1.42 -18.27 -7.98
CA TRP A 262 -1.92 -17.51 -9.12
C TRP A 262 -1.72 -16.00 -8.97
N PHE A 263 -1.89 -15.47 -7.76
CA PHE A 263 -1.63 -14.08 -7.45
C PHE A 263 -0.14 -13.79 -7.47
N LEU A 264 0.66 -14.62 -6.80
CA LEU A 264 2.11 -14.44 -6.71
C LEU A 264 2.82 -14.66 -8.05
N ALA A 265 2.36 -15.58 -8.90
CA ALA A 265 2.83 -15.72 -10.28
C ALA A 265 2.51 -14.47 -11.11
N GLY A 266 1.32 -13.89 -10.92
CA GLY A 266 0.96 -12.60 -11.49
C GLY A 266 1.89 -11.47 -11.01
N LEU A 267 2.14 -11.39 -9.71
CA LEU A 267 3.02 -10.39 -9.10
C LEU A 267 4.46 -10.55 -9.62
N LEU A 268 4.93 -11.78 -9.73
CA LEU A 268 6.24 -12.15 -10.23
C LEU A 268 6.44 -11.74 -11.69
N THR A 269 5.48 -12.01 -12.58
CA THR A 269 5.61 -11.60 -14.00
C THR A 269 5.55 -10.07 -14.17
N VAL A 270 4.78 -9.37 -13.33
CA VAL A 270 4.75 -7.90 -13.33
C VAL A 270 6.05 -7.32 -12.79
N ALA A 271 6.57 -7.84 -11.68
CA ALA A 271 7.84 -7.43 -11.08
C ALA A 271 9.03 -7.68 -12.01
N ASP A 272 9.06 -8.80 -12.73
CA ASP A 272 10.11 -9.10 -13.72
C ASP A 272 10.03 -8.15 -14.93
N LYS A 273 8.81 -7.83 -15.37
CA LYS A 273 8.60 -6.96 -16.53
C LYS A 273 8.84 -5.48 -16.24
N ASN A 274 8.36 -5.00 -15.10
CA ASN A 274 8.43 -3.59 -14.69
C ASN A 274 8.46 -3.48 -13.15
N PRO A 275 9.64 -3.66 -12.52
CA PRO A 275 9.76 -3.58 -11.06
C PRO A 275 9.38 -2.20 -10.52
N GLY A 276 9.60 -1.14 -11.31
CA GLY A 276 9.19 0.23 -10.96
C GLY A 276 7.67 0.38 -10.85
N PHE A 277 6.88 -0.42 -11.56
CA PHE A 277 5.42 -0.42 -11.40
C PHE A 277 5.04 -0.91 -10.00
N ILE A 278 5.59 -2.03 -9.54
CA ILE A 278 5.34 -2.54 -8.17
C ILE A 278 5.83 -1.52 -7.14
N GLN A 279 7.05 -1.01 -7.31
CA GLN A 279 7.65 -0.06 -6.37
C GLN A 279 6.83 1.24 -6.22
N ASN A 280 6.19 1.72 -7.29
CA ASN A 280 5.36 2.92 -7.25
C ASN A 280 3.95 2.68 -6.66
N HIS A 281 3.50 1.43 -6.54
CA HIS A 281 2.17 1.07 -6.02
C HIS A 281 2.22 0.49 -4.60
N ILE A 282 3.31 0.72 -3.88
CA ILE A 282 3.46 0.42 -2.46
C ILE A 282 4.25 1.54 -1.80
N ARG A 283 3.83 1.98 -0.61
CA ARG A 283 4.53 3.02 0.16
C ARG A 283 4.48 2.71 1.65
N GLN A 284 5.52 3.09 2.37
CA GLN A 284 5.51 3.16 3.82
C GLN A 284 4.94 4.52 4.25
N ASN A 285 4.05 4.51 5.23
CA ASN A 285 3.45 5.69 5.83
C ASN A 285 4.25 6.13 7.06
N ASP A 286 4.13 7.39 7.46
CA ASP A 286 4.90 7.97 8.58
C ASP A 286 4.63 7.27 9.93
N ASN A 287 3.45 6.67 10.10
CA ASN A 287 3.06 5.90 11.30
C ASN A 287 3.55 4.44 11.29
N GLY A 288 4.39 4.05 10.34
CA GLY A 288 4.96 2.71 10.23
C GLY A 288 4.07 1.67 9.54
N THR A 289 2.87 2.05 9.08
CA THR A 289 2.02 1.18 8.24
C THR A 289 2.43 1.27 6.77
N TYR A 290 1.84 0.43 5.93
CA TYR A 290 2.13 0.37 4.50
C TYR A 290 0.84 0.47 3.70
N THR A 291 0.85 1.24 2.62
CA THR A 291 -0.28 1.31 1.68
C THR A 291 0.10 0.70 0.34
N VAL A 292 -0.69 -0.27 -0.11
CA VAL A 292 -0.59 -0.89 -1.43
C VAL A 292 -1.76 -0.43 -2.28
N THR A 293 -1.50 -0.04 -3.52
CA THR A 293 -2.54 0.28 -4.50
C THR A 293 -2.82 -0.96 -5.34
N LEU A 294 -3.99 -1.57 -5.11
CA LEU A 294 -4.54 -2.64 -5.94
C LEU A 294 -5.61 -2.07 -6.87
N PHE A 295 -6.20 -2.90 -7.73
CA PHE A 295 -7.19 -2.44 -8.69
C PHE A 295 -8.48 -3.27 -8.65
N LYS A 296 -9.61 -2.58 -8.78
CA LYS A 296 -10.94 -3.17 -8.95
C LYS A 296 -11.63 -2.50 -10.12
N ASP A 297 -12.02 -3.29 -11.12
CA ASP A 297 -12.67 -2.79 -12.33
C ASP A 297 -11.86 -1.65 -13.00
N GLY A 298 -10.54 -1.81 -13.06
CA GLY A 298 -9.59 -0.83 -13.60
C GLY A 298 -9.38 0.44 -12.75
N LYS A 299 -9.98 0.53 -11.57
CA LYS A 299 -9.84 1.68 -10.65
C LYS A 299 -8.90 1.35 -9.50
N PRO A 300 -7.99 2.27 -9.13
CA PRO A 300 -7.09 2.06 -8.00
C PRO A 300 -7.89 2.01 -6.68
N VAL A 301 -7.46 1.13 -5.79
CA VAL A 301 -7.97 0.92 -4.44
C VAL A 301 -6.76 0.83 -3.52
N ASP A 302 -6.58 1.85 -2.68
CA ASP A 302 -5.55 1.86 -1.66
C ASP A 302 -5.98 0.98 -0.47
N VAL A 303 -5.11 0.05 -0.11
CA VAL A 303 -5.26 -0.84 1.05
C VAL A 303 -4.07 -0.62 1.97
N THR A 304 -4.35 -0.17 3.19
CA THR A 304 -3.33 0.08 4.21
C THR A 304 -3.31 -1.06 5.22
N VAL A 305 -2.12 -1.59 5.49
CA VAL A 305 -1.88 -2.69 6.43
C VAL A 305 -0.74 -2.32 7.38
N ASP A 306 -0.79 -2.82 8.62
CA ASP A 306 0.30 -2.64 9.56
C ASP A 306 1.41 -3.70 9.40
N ASN A 307 2.38 -3.70 10.31
CA ASN A 307 3.52 -4.61 10.30
C ASN A 307 3.30 -5.93 11.07
N GLN A 308 2.06 -6.29 11.37
CA GLN A 308 1.72 -7.62 11.92
C GLN A 308 1.56 -8.61 10.78
N PHE A 309 2.29 -9.72 10.78
CA PHE A 309 2.19 -10.74 9.74
C PHE A 309 1.82 -12.10 10.34
N PRO A 310 1.17 -13.00 9.58
CA PRO A 310 0.95 -14.36 10.05
C PRO A 310 2.30 -15.08 10.15
N MET A 311 2.63 -15.53 11.36
CA MET A 311 3.89 -16.17 11.71
C MET A 311 3.66 -17.62 12.15
N ASN A 312 4.54 -18.54 11.74
CA ASN A 312 4.59 -19.92 12.20
C ASN A 312 6.01 -20.31 12.55
N GLY A 313 6.23 -20.86 13.75
CA GLY A 313 7.56 -21.34 14.17
C GLY A 313 8.66 -20.26 14.19
N GLY A 314 8.28 -18.97 14.23
CA GLY A 314 9.21 -17.83 14.17
C GLY A 314 9.49 -17.31 12.75
N ASP A 315 8.88 -17.89 11.73
CA ASP A 315 8.98 -17.46 10.33
C ASP A 315 7.62 -17.02 9.76
N PHE A 316 7.59 -16.38 8.59
CA PHE A 316 6.35 -16.04 7.91
C PHE A 316 5.57 -17.32 7.54
N ALA A 317 4.29 -17.36 7.86
CA ALA A 317 3.39 -18.43 7.44
C ALA A 317 2.93 -18.25 5.97
N ALA A 318 2.98 -17.02 5.47
CA ALA A 318 2.55 -16.61 4.14
C ALA A 318 3.76 -16.14 3.30
N ALA A 319 3.50 -15.41 2.21
CA ALA A 319 4.55 -15.00 1.31
C ALA A 319 5.57 -14.04 1.97
N HIS A 320 6.83 -14.21 1.58
CA HIS A 320 7.97 -13.47 2.13
C HIS A 320 9.11 -13.43 1.12
N SER A 321 10.17 -12.68 1.46
CA SER A 321 11.35 -12.56 0.62
C SER A 321 12.34 -13.72 0.84
N ASN A 322 12.95 -14.25 -0.23
CA ASN A 322 13.89 -15.39 -0.20
C ASN A 322 15.18 -15.17 0.63
N ALA A 323 15.41 -13.97 1.19
CA ALA A 323 16.62 -13.65 1.94
C ALA A 323 16.80 -14.44 3.26
N GLY A 324 15.81 -15.25 3.67
CA GLY A 324 15.76 -15.88 4.99
C GLY A 324 15.81 -14.83 6.11
N TRP A 325 15.72 -15.22 7.39
CA TRP A 325 15.68 -14.33 8.57
C TRP A 325 17.00 -13.55 8.84
N SER A 326 17.61 -12.94 7.83
CA SER A 326 18.69 -11.96 8.02
C SER A 326 18.10 -10.61 8.43
N SER A 327 18.89 -9.77 9.11
CA SER A 327 18.50 -8.45 9.63
C SER A 327 18.14 -7.40 8.57
N HIS A 328 17.90 -7.81 7.33
CA HIS A 328 17.53 -7.00 6.16
C HIS A 328 16.40 -7.73 5.43
N GLN A 329 15.25 -7.90 6.11
CA GLN A 329 14.05 -8.42 5.45
C GLN A 329 13.58 -7.40 4.45
N ASP A 330 13.43 -7.83 3.21
CA ASP A 330 12.64 -7.08 2.25
C ASP A 330 11.16 -7.40 2.46
N LEU A 331 10.39 -6.43 2.95
CA LEU A 331 9.00 -6.66 3.36
C LEU A 331 7.99 -6.54 2.22
N TRP A 332 8.38 -6.06 1.03
CA TRP A 332 7.41 -5.71 -0.01
C TRP A 332 6.52 -6.90 -0.40
N VAL A 333 7.05 -8.12 -0.46
CA VAL A 333 6.29 -9.34 -0.82
C VAL A 333 5.20 -9.61 0.20
N ALA A 334 5.57 -9.69 1.50
CA ALA A 334 4.64 -9.96 2.59
C ALA A 334 3.57 -8.86 2.72
N ILE A 335 3.95 -7.60 2.51
CA ILE A 335 3.02 -6.47 2.53
C ILE A 335 2.03 -6.56 1.37
N TYR A 336 2.50 -6.86 0.15
CA TYR A 336 1.64 -6.95 -1.03
C TYR A 336 0.61 -8.08 -0.89
N GLU A 337 1.04 -9.24 -0.41
CA GLU A 337 0.16 -10.38 -0.16
C GLU A 337 -0.82 -10.09 1.00
N LYS A 338 -0.36 -9.52 2.13
CA LYS A 338 -1.26 -9.11 3.22
C LYS A 338 -2.32 -8.10 2.76
N ALA A 339 -1.92 -7.11 1.97
CA ALA A 339 -2.86 -6.15 1.39
C ALA A 339 -3.86 -6.81 0.44
N PHE A 340 -3.41 -7.80 -0.34
CA PHE A 340 -4.30 -8.59 -1.19
C PHE A 340 -5.28 -9.46 -0.38
N ALA A 341 -4.82 -10.11 0.69
CA ALA A 341 -5.67 -10.84 1.62
C ALA A 341 -6.72 -9.91 2.27
N ALA A 342 -6.33 -8.71 2.70
CA ALA A 342 -7.27 -7.70 3.20
C ALA A 342 -8.26 -7.23 2.12
N PHE A 343 -7.81 -7.04 0.88
CA PHE A 343 -8.67 -6.69 -0.26
C PHE A 343 -9.70 -7.79 -0.58
N LYS A 344 -9.31 -9.06 -0.43
CA LYS A 344 -10.18 -10.23 -0.64
C LYS A 344 -11.04 -10.58 0.58
N GLY A 345 -10.63 -10.13 1.77
CA GLY A 345 -11.33 -10.30 3.04
C GLY A 345 -10.64 -11.23 4.04
N SER A 346 -9.79 -12.14 3.59
CA SER A 346 -8.98 -13.05 4.41
C SER A 346 -7.92 -13.75 3.54
N TYR A 347 -6.95 -14.44 4.15
CA TYR A 347 -5.99 -15.26 3.40
C TYR A 347 -6.67 -16.48 2.73
N GLY A 348 -7.61 -17.15 3.39
CA GLY A 348 -8.36 -18.25 2.75
C GLY A 348 -9.17 -17.80 1.52
N ALA A 349 -9.54 -16.51 1.44
CA ALA A 349 -10.23 -15.95 0.28
C ALA A 349 -9.31 -15.64 -0.91
N THR A 350 -7.99 -15.80 -0.75
CA THR A 350 -7.00 -15.69 -1.84
C THR A 350 -6.68 -17.06 -2.47
N GLU A 351 -7.10 -18.16 -1.86
CA GLU A 351 -6.80 -19.51 -2.35
C GLU A 351 -7.59 -19.86 -3.61
N GLY A 352 -6.90 -20.48 -4.58
CA GLY A 352 -7.51 -20.99 -5.80
C GLY A 352 -7.91 -19.91 -6.81
N GLY A 353 -7.12 -19.75 -7.86
CA GLY A 353 -7.38 -18.78 -8.92
C GLY A 353 -6.47 -18.99 -10.13
N PHE A 354 -6.44 -18.00 -11.02
CA PHE A 354 -5.70 -18.05 -12.28
C PHE A 354 -5.13 -16.66 -12.61
N GLY A 355 -4.08 -16.59 -13.40
CA GLY A 355 -3.42 -15.31 -13.71
C GLY A 355 -4.30 -14.25 -14.37
N ASP A 356 -5.36 -14.63 -15.09
CA ASP A 356 -6.34 -13.70 -15.67
C ASP A 356 -7.15 -12.94 -14.62
N GLN A 357 -7.18 -13.44 -13.39
CA GLN A 357 -7.77 -12.75 -12.24
C GLN A 357 -6.72 -11.94 -11.47
N ALA A 358 -5.45 -12.37 -11.46
CA ALA A 358 -4.39 -11.70 -10.70
C ALA A 358 -3.95 -10.41 -11.40
N LEU A 359 -3.68 -10.51 -12.71
CA LEU A 359 -3.12 -9.43 -13.50
C LEU A 359 -3.99 -8.17 -13.46
N PRO A 360 -5.33 -8.21 -13.55
CA PRO A 360 -6.15 -7.02 -13.40
C PRO A 360 -6.12 -6.39 -12.02
N VAL A 361 -6.02 -7.19 -10.95
CA VAL A 361 -5.92 -6.69 -9.57
C VAL A 361 -4.58 -5.99 -9.33
N ILE A 362 -3.51 -6.47 -9.95
CA ILE A 362 -2.17 -5.89 -9.80
C ILE A 362 -2.01 -4.67 -10.71
N THR A 363 -2.44 -4.75 -11.97
CA THR A 363 -2.08 -3.77 -13.01
C THR A 363 -3.19 -2.79 -13.38
N GLY A 364 -4.43 -3.07 -13.00
CA GLY A 364 -5.61 -2.34 -13.46
C GLY A 364 -5.95 -2.56 -14.94
N GLN A 365 -5.25 -3.45 -15.64
CA GLN A 365 -5.49 -3.76 -17.06
C GLN A 365 -6.29 -5.07 -17.21
N ASP A 366 -7.10 -5.15 -18.26
CA ASP A 366 -7.79 -6.38 -18.61
C ASP A 366 -6.78 -7.51 -18.92
N ALA A 367 -7.13 -8.72 -18.51
CA ALA A 367 -6.40 -9.93 -18.82
C ALA A 367 -7.35 -10.99 -19.40
N GLY A 368 -6.79 -11.93 -20.16
CA GLY A 368 -7.53 -13.03 -20.75
C GLY A 368 -6.86 -14.37 -20.46
N ARG A 369 -7.62 -15.45 -20.56
CA ARG A 369 -7.13 -16.82 -20.40
C ARG A 369 -7.54 -17.69 -21.58
N MET A 370 -6.60 -18.50 -22.05
CA MET A 370 -6.78 -19.43 -23.14
C MET A 370 -6.39 -20.85 -22.70
N PRO A 371 -7.06 -21.90 -23.20
CA PRO A 371 -6.59 -23.27 -23.05
C PRO A 371 -5.17 -23.43 -23.61
N ALA A 372 -4.30 -24.14 -22.90
CA ALA A 372 -2.91 -24.33 -23.32
C ALA A 372 -2.78 -25.03 -24.67
N ASP A 373 -3.70 -25.96 -25.01
CA ASP A 373 -3.75 -26.64 -26.32
C ASP A 373 -3.88 -25.70 -27.53
N LEU A 374 -4.33 -24.46 -27.30
CA LEU A 374 -4.46 -23.43 -28.34
C LEU A 374 -3.23 -22.50 -28.41
N MET A 375 -2.24 -22.70 -27.55
CA MET A 375 -1.11 -21.79 -27.34
C MET A 375 0.21 -22.48 -27.68
N SER A 376 0.82 -22.15 -28.83
CA SER A 376 2.19 -22.60 -29.14
C SER A 376 3.24 -21.73 -28.45
N LEU A 377 4.46 -22.26 -28.27
CA LEU A 377 5.55 -21.49 -27.68
C LEU A 377 5.87 -20.26 -28.54
N GLN A 378 5.82 -20.40 -29.86
CA GLN A 378 6.04 -19.29 -30.78
C GLN A 378 4.99 -18.17 -30.62
N MET A 379 3.73 -18.51 -30.36
CA MET A 379 2.66 -17.54 -30.15
C MET A 379 2.88 -16.78 -28.83
N MET A 380 3.15 -17.50 -27.75
CA MET A 380 3.44 -16.89 -26.45
C MET A 380 4.69 -15.99 -26.50
N GLN A 381 5.74 -16.42 -27.19
CA GLN A 381 6.93 -15.61 -27.39
C GLN A 381 6.63 -14.29 -28.11
N LYS A 382 5.82 -14.32 -29.17
CA LYS A 382 5.37 -13.11 -29.88
C LYS A 382 4.55 -12.18 -28.99
N MET A 383 3.73 -12.74 -28.10
CA MET A 383 2.97 -11.94 -27.13
C MET A 383 3.89 -11.21 -26.15
N GLN A 384 4.88 -11.89 -25.57
CA GLN A 384 5.85 -11.24 -24.68
C GLN A 384 6.68 -10.16 -25.40
N GLN A 385 7.08 -10.42 -26.65
CA GLN A 385 7.76 -9.43 -27.49
C GLN A 385 6.89 -8.20 -27.77
N ALA A 386 5.57 -8.38 -27.86
CA ALA A 386 4.59 -7.29 -27.97
C ALA A 386 4.28 -6.61 -26.62
N GLY A 387 4.93 -7.01 -25.54
CA GLY A 387 4.80 -6.42 -24.21
C GLY A 387 3.80 -7.09 -23.29
N ALA A 388 3.23 -8.24 -23.66
CA ALA A 388 2.37 -9.00 -22.75
C ALA A 388 3.17 -9.65 -21.62
N VAL A 389 2.54 -9.75 -20.45
CA VAL A 389 2.97 -10.64 -19.36
C VAL A 389 2.10 -11.88 -19.38
N LEU A 390 2.68 -13.04 -19.07
CA LEU A 390 2.03 -14.33 -19.20
C LEU A 390 2.22 -15.14 -17.93
N THR A 391 1.20 -15.90 -17.56
CA THR A 391 1.26 -16.94 -16.55
C THR A 391 0.66 -18.24 -17.11
N VAL A 392 1.04 -19.37 -16.53
CA VAL A 392 0.65 -20.71 -16.97
C VAL A 392 0.12 -21.48 -15.78
N GLY A 393 -1.12 -21.93 -15.87
CA GLY A 393 -1.73 -22.84 -14.90
C GLY A 393 -1.51 -24.29 -15.32
N THR A 394 -1.04 -25.13 -14.40
CA THR A 394 -0.86 -26.56 -14.62
C THR A 394 -2.06 -27.36 -14.08
N GLY A 395 -2.39 -28.44 -14.78
CA GLY A 395 -3.51 -29.31 -14.44
C GLY A 395 -3.15 -30.46 -13.51
N ASN A 396 -4.18 -31.19 -13.08
CA ASN A 396 -3.99 -32.55 -12.59
C ASN A 396 -3.64 -33.45 -13.78
N ASN A 397 -2.46 -34.06 -13.75
CA ASN A 397 -2.05 -35.02 -14.78
C ASN A 397 -3.16 -36.06 -15.01
N LYS A 398 -3.70 -36.08 -16.23
CA LYS A 398 -4.68 -37.06 -16.75
C LYS A 398 -4.21 -38.53 -16.64
N PHE A 399 -2.97 -38.77 -16.24
CA PHE A 399 -2.37 -40.09 -16.06
C PHE A 399 -2.41 -40.62 -14.61
N LEU A 400 -2.56 -39.77 -13.58
CA LEU A 400 -2.48 -40.18 -12.17
C LEU A 400 -3.81 -40.71 -11.58
N GLY A 401 -4.94 -40.36 -12.19
CA GLY A 401 -6.27 -40.79 -11.71
C GLY A 401 -6.57 -42.29 -11.83
N LEU A 402 -5.71 -43.07 -12.50
CA LEU A 402 -5.88 -44.52 -12.68
C LEU A 402 -4.99 -45.38 -11.78
N PHE A 403 -3.96 -44.82 -11.11
CA PHE A 403 -2.97 -45.58 -10.35
C PHE A 403 -2.60 -45.01 -8.97
N GLY A 404 -3.44 -44.16 -8.36
CA GLY A 404 -3.39 -43.89 -6.93
C GLY A 404 -2.03 -43.41 -6.39
N GLY A 405 -1.48 -42.34 -6.96
CA GLY A 405 -0.29 -41.65 -6.43
C GLY A 405 -0.65 -40.28 -5.87
N SER A 406 -0.19 -39.97 -4.67
CA SER A 406 -0.34 -38.69 -3.97
C SER A 406 0.94 -37.85 -4.10
N GLU A 407 1.33 -37.48 -5.32
CA GLU A 407 2.53 -36.67 -5.55
C GLU A 407 2.16 -35.39 -6.31
N PHE A 408 2.28 -34.24 -5.64
CA PHE A 408 2.03 -32.90 -6.18
C PHE A 408 3.12 -32.41 -7.16
N VAL A 409 4.17 -33.21 -7.38
CA VAL A 409 5.33 -32.88 -8.23
C VAL A 409 5.65 -34.08 -9.12
N ASP A 410 5.61 -33.90 -10.44
CA ASP A 410 5.95 -34.97 -11.39
C ASP A 410 7.47 -35.13 -11.56
N HIS A 411 7.96 -36.30 -11.99
CA HIS A 411 9.36 -36.66 -12.20
C HIS A 411 10.09 -35.90 -13.35
N HIS A 412 9.56 -34.73 -13.74
CA HIS A 412 10.23 -33.63 -14.44
C HIS A 412 10.01 -32.25 -13.76
N LYS A 413 9.83 -32.26 -12.43
CA LYS A 413 9.81 -31.14 -11.48
C LYS A 413 8.81 -30.01 -11.75
N VAL A 414 7.71 -30.31 -12.44
CA VAL A 414 6.53 -29.44 -12.56
C VAL A 414 5.57 -29.77 -11.41
N VAL A 415 5.07 -28.75 -10.74
CA VAL A 415 4.03 -28.82 -9.70
C VAL A 415 2.67 -28.83 -10.40
N THR A 416 1.78 -29.73 -10.00
CA THR A 416 0.40 -29.83 -10.50
C THR A 416 -0.54 -28.90 -9.74
N GLU A 417 -1.65 -28.49 -10.35
CA GLU A 417 -2.61 -27.52 -9.77
C GLU A 417 -1.94 -26.22 -9.32
N HIS A 418 -1.01 -25.72 -10.13
CA HIS A 418 -0.13 -24.60 -9.76
C HIS A 418 0.00 -23.57 -10.88
N GLU A 419 0.18 -22.31 -10.51
CA GLU A 419 0.41 -21.23 -11.47
C GLU A 419 1.90 -20.84 -11.49
N TYR A 420 2.44 -20.75 -12.70
CA TYR A 420 3.79 -20.29 -12.99
C TYR A 420 3.77 -18.96 -13.73
N ALA A 421 4.76 -18.10 -13.50
CA ALA A 421 5.03 -16.99 -14.41
C ALA A 421 5.82 -17.48 -15.63
N VAL A 422 5.62 -16.86 -16.80
CA VAL A 422 6.48 -17.12 -17.96
C VAL A 422 7.63 -16.13 -17.95
N LYS A 423 8.84 -16.62 -17.66
CA LYS A 423 10.06 -15.80 -17.65
C LYS A 423 10.59 -15.52 -19.04
N GLY A 424 10.41 -16.46 -19.97
CA GLY A 424 10.87 -16.29 -21.34
C GLY A 424 10.98 -17.61 -22.10
N PHE A 425 11.78 -17.59 -23.17
CA PHE A 425 11.95 -18.69 -24.10
C PHE A 425 13.42 -18.89 -24.44
N ASP A 426 13.87 -20.15 -24.43
CA ASP A 426 15.22 -20.54 -24.83
C ASP A 426 15.21 -21.20 -26.21
N ASN A 427 15.60 -20.41 -27.21
CA ASN A 427 15.71 -20.85 -28.61
C ASN A 427 17.09 -21.43 -28.95
N THR A 428 18.00 -21.55 -27.97
CA THR A 428 19.32 -22.18 -28.18
C THR A 428 19.26 -23.70 -28.06
N THR A 429 18.16 -24.22 -27.48
CA THR A 429 17.84 -25.64 -27.38
C THR A 429 17.13 -26.14 -28.64
N ASP A 430 17.32 -27.41 -28.98
CA ASP A 430 16.60 -28.10 -30.06
C ASP A 430 15.93 -29.38 -29.51
N PRO A 431 14.59 -29.39 -29.33
CA PRO A 431 13.66 -28.32 -29.68
C PRO A 431 13.69 -27.13 -28.68
N PRO A 432 13.20 -25.93 -29.08
CA PRO A 432 13.10 -24.77 -28.18
C PRO A 432 12.24 -25.03 -26.94
N THR A 433 12.52 -24.28 -25.87
CA THR A 433 11.81 -24.43 -24.59
C THR A 433 11.24 -23.11 -24.06
N VAL A 434 10.14 -23.21 -23.30
CA VAL A 434 9.64 -22.14 -22.43
C VAL A 434 10.27 -22.25 -21.05
N ILE A 435 10.58 -21.10 -20.44
CA ILE A 435 11.11 -20.99 -19.08
C ILE A 435 9.96 -20.53 -18.17
N LEU A 436 9.43 -21.45 -17.38
CA LEU A 436 8.45 -21.18 -16.33
C LEU A 436 9.16 -20.84 -15.02
N TRP A 437 8.63 -19.88 -14.28
CA TRP A 437 9.17 -19.40 -13.02
C TRP A 437 8.15 -19.67 -11.89
N ASN A 438 8.58 -20.50 -10.95
CA ASN A 438 7.80 -20.96 -9.81
C ASN A 438 7.76 -19.88 -8.70
N PRO A 439 6.58 -19.43 -8.25
CA PRO A 439 6.44 -18.48 -7.14
C PRO A 439 6.80 -19.06 -5.76
N TRP A 440 7.06 -20.36 -5.63
CA TRP A 440 7.51 -20.98 -4.38
C TRP A 440 8.89 -20.52 -3.89
N GLY A 441 9.64 -19.78 -4.72
CA GLY A 441 10.95 -19.27 -4.32
C GLY A 441 12.03 -20.35 -4.17
N ASP A 442 13.12 -19.99 -3.51
CA ASP A 442 14.23 -20.89 -3.24
C ASP A 442 13.91 -21.78 -2.03
N GLY A 443 14.02 -23.10 -2.18
CA GLY A 443 13.80 -24.04 -1.08
C GLY A 443 12.35 -24.55 -0.93
N GLY A 444 11.41 -24.10 -1.76
CA GLY A 444 10.01 -24.55 -1.76
C GLY A 444 9.76 -25.99 -2.26
N GLY A 445 10.75 -26.88 -2.24
CA GLY A 445 10.59 -28.29 -2.63
C GLY A 445 10.51 -28.58 -4.14
N ALA A 446 10.36 -27.55 -4.98
CA ALA A 446 10.46 -27.63 -6.45
C ALA A 446 11.43 -26.58 -7.01
N PRO A 447 11.94 -26.74 -8.25
CA PRO A 447 12.81 -25.76 -8.88
C PRO A 447 12.12 -24.42 -9.05
N GLN A 448 12.89 -23.35 -8.83
CA GLN A 448 12.45 -22.00 -9.11
C GLN A 448 12.24 -21.75 -10.61
N GLU A 449 12.98 -22.44 -11.48
CA GLU A 449 12.79 -22.40 -12.93
C GLU A 449 12.60 -23.79 -13.52
N VAL A 450 11.59 -23.93 -14.36
CA VAL A 450 11.30 -25.17 -15.11
C VAL A 450 11.34 -24.87 -16.60
N ARG A 451 12.00 -25.75 -17.37
CA ARG A 451 12.15 -25.61 -18.83
C ARG A 451 11.39 -26.73 -19.52
N LEU A 452 10.46 -26.38 -20.39
CA LEU A 452 9.60 -27.33 -21.09
C LEU A 452 9.68 -27.12 -22.59
N THR A 453 9.85 -28.21 -23.34
CA THR A 453 9.61 -28.21 -24.79
C THR A 453 8.13 -27.97 -25.07
N GLU A 454 7.74 -27.63 -26.31
CA GLU A 454 6.31 -27.41 -26.65
C GLU A 454 5.44 -28.64 -26.33
N SER A 455 5.94 -29.84 -26.63
CA SER A 455 5.24 -31.08 -26.29
C SER A 455 5.02 -31.22 -24.78
N GLN A 456 6.07 -31.03 -23.99
CA GLN A 456 5.97 -31.11 -22.52
C GLN A 456 5.08 -30.00 -21.96
N PHE A 457 5.12 -28.80 -22.53
CA PHE A 457 4.22 -27.72 -22.15
C PHE A 457 2.75 -28.14 -22.31
N HIS A 458 2.39 -28.77 -23.43
CA HIS A 458 1.03 -29.29 -23.64
C HIS A 458 0.68 -30.50 -22.77
N ASP A 459 1.67 -31.27 -22.32
CA ASP A 459 1.44 -32.39 -21.39
C ASP A 459 1.08 -31.88 -19.97
N TYR A 460 1.60 -30.72 -19.56
CA TYR A 460 1.48 -30.20 -18.19
C TYR A 460 0.55 -28.99 -18.02
N ALA A 461 0.52 -28.08 -18.99
CA ALA A 461 -0.23 -26.84 -18.89
C ALA A 461 -1.70 -27.07 -19.28
N ASP A 462 -2.61 -26.52 -18.48
CA ASP A 462 -4.05 -26.50 -18.79
C ASP A 462 -4.45 -25.15 -19.39
N SER A 463 -3.81 -24.06 -18.96
CA SER A 463 -4.17 -22.73 -19.41
C SER A 463 -2.99 -21.76 -19.43
N VAL A 464 -3.13 -20.73 -20.27
CA VAL A 464 -2.23 -19.57 -20.33
C VAL A 464 -3.06 -18.33 -20.09
N SER A 465 -2.69 -17.55 -19.08
CA SER A 465 -3.24 -16.22 -18.85
C SER A 465 -2.30 -15.16 -19.43
N MET A 466 -2.89 -14.08 -19.94
CA MET A 466 -2.16 -13.01 -20.62
C MET A 466 -2.74 -11.64 -20.27
N GLY A 467 -1.85 -10.71 -19.92
CA GLY A 467 -2.21 -9.34 -19.57
C GLY A 467 -1.13 -8.36 -20.01
N LYS A 468 -1.26 -7.11 -19.56
CA LYS A 468 -0.31 -6.03 -19.86
C LYS A 468 0.06 -5.29 -18.59
N VAL A 469 1.29 -4.79 -18.56
CA VAL A 469 1.73 -3.87 -17.52
C VAL A 469 1.74 -2.45 -18.10
N PRO A 470 1.14 -1.45 -17.45
CA PRO A 470 1.24 -0.06 -17.88
C PRO A 470 2.70 0.37 -18.03
N SER A 471 3.02 1.01 -19.16
CA SER A 471 4.24 1.80 -19.29
C SER A 471 4.00 3.10 -18.53
N GLY A 472 4.61 3.23 -17.35
CA GLY A 472 4.50 4.43 -16.50
C GLY A 472 4.95 5.70 -17.20
#